data_AF-A0A0N1DVH8-F1
#
_entry.id   AF-A0A0N1DVH8-F1
#
_cell.length_a   1.000
_cell.length_b   1.000
_cell.length_c   1.000
_cell.angle_alpha   90.00
_cell.angle_beta   90.00
_cell.angle_gamma   90.00
#
_symmetry.space_group_name_H-M   'P 1'
#
loop_
_entity.id
_entity.type
_entity.pdbx_description
1 polymer ?
#
loop_
_entity_poly.entity_id
_entity_poly.type
_entity_poly.pdbx_seq_one_letter_code
_entity_poly.pdbx_strand_id
1 'polypeptide(L)'
;MDFDLKNVELQGMRPAKINKEMKDIGITQIPFVTDNPDVISRIEEKEVGSSVKKLYAYIYNNRERGDGGVIIIEFKTKDDLDAYLSKIFEQPNYRVLVKDLFFIRVWSDYSLHVEGKETSEDHLNKLEKYYTKLGAKKIQLKPNDAIVTDVTDSVAK
;
A
#
# COMPACT_ATOMS: atom_id res chain seq x y z
N MET A 1 20.47 10.69 0.66
CA MET A 1 19.19 11.42 0.65
C MET A 1 18.22 10.59 1.45
N ASP A 2 17.90 11.03 2.67
CA ASP A 2 16.94 10.33 3.53
C ASP A 2 15.58 10.32 2.85
N PHE A 3 14.96 9.15 2.81
CA PHE A 3 13.60 9.02 2.33
C PHE A 3 12.68 9.55 3.43
N ASP A 4 12.32 10.84 3.34
CA ASP A 4 11.46 11.48 4.34
C ASP A 4 10.04 10.94 4.21
N LEU A 5 9.73 9.94 5.04
CA LEU A 5 8.42 9.32 5.15
C LEU A 5 7.29 10.34 5.41
N LYS A 6 7.58 11.52 5.98
CA LYS A 6 6.57 12.55 6.30
C LYS A 6 6.24 13.48 5.13
N ASN A 7 7.12 13.61 4.13
CA ASN A 7 6.90 14.46 2.95
C ASN A 7 6.00 13.80 1.88
N VAL A 8 5.40 12.68 2.25
CA VAL A 8 4.57 11.81 1.42
C VAL A 8 3.09 12.22 1.45
N GLU A 9 2.70 13.26 2.22
CA GLU A 9 1.34 13.81 2.13
C GLU A 9 0.97 14.05 0.67
N LEU A 10 -0.01 13.30 0.19
CA LEU A 10 -0.37 13.30 -1.21
C LEU A 10 -1.11 14.60 -1.49
N GLN A 11 -0.42 15.53 -2.13
CA GLN A 11 -0.87 16.90 -2.32
C GLN A 11 -2.30 16.94 -2.87
N GLY A 12 -3.22 17.52 -2.09
CA GLY A 12 -4.63 17.68 -2.44
C GLY A 12 -5.58 16.57 -1.97
N MET A 13 -5.06 15.44 -1.46
CA MET A 13 -5.88 14.37 -0.91
C MET A 13 -6.22 14.63 0.55
N ARG A 14 -7.47 14.38 0.94
CA ARG A 14 -7.93 14.54 2.33
C ARG A 14 -7.71 13.23 3.10
N PRO A 15 -7.05 13.27 4.27
CA PRO A 15 -6.92 12.10 5.12
C PRO A 15 -8.27 11.45 5.41
N ALA A 16 -8.29 10.13 5.47
CA ALA A 16 -9.44 9.36 5.87
C ALA A 16 -9.83 9.68 7.31
N LYS A 17 -11.14 9.57 7.62
CA LYS A 17 -11.59 9.70 9.01
C LYS A 17 -11.17 8.45 9.78
N ILE A 18 -10.59 8.65 10.96
CA ILE A 18 -10.26 7.55 11.86
C ILE A 18 -11.54 6.85 12.33
N ASN A 19 -11.71 5.60 11.90
CA ASN A 19 -12.81 4.74 12.31
C ASN A 19 -12.46 3.94 13.60
N LYS A 20 -13.39 3.10 14.07
CA LYS A 20 -13.17 2.30 15.29
C LYS A 20 -12.06 1.26 15.12
N GLU A 21 -12.05 0.54 14.00
CA GLU A 21 -11.06 -0.50 13.70
C GLU A 21 -9.63 0.06 13.72
N MET A 22 -9.43 1.23 13.10
CA MET A 22 -8.16 1.96 13.14
C MET A 22 -7.73 2.29 14.58
N LYS A 23 -8.64 2.77 15.42
CA LYS A 23 -8.33 3.07 16.83
C LYS A 23 -7.97 1.81 17.61
N ASP A 24 -8.70 0.72 17.39
CA ASP A 24 -8.50 -0.56 18.08
C ASP A 24 -7.12 -1.16 17.78
N ILE A 25 -6.53 -0.86 16.62
CA ILE A 25 -5.15 -1.24 16.28
C ILE A 25 -4.09 -0.18 16.63
N GLY A 26 -4.49 0.99 17.17
CA GLY A 26 -3.58 2.03 17.64
C GLY A 26 -3.36 3.22 16.69
N ILE A 27 -4.11 3.31 15.59
CA ILE A 27 -4.08 4.44 14.66
C ILE A 27 -5.02 5.55 15.17
N THR A 28 -4.44 6.66 15.62
CA THR A 28 -5.18 7.80 16.20
C THR A 28 -5.21 9.04 15.30
N GLN A 29 -4.37 9.08 14.27
CA GLN A 29 -4.27 10.16 13.30
C GLN A 29 -3.77 9.63 11.95
N ILE A 30 -4.09 10.34 10.87
CA ILE A 30 -3.48 10.15 9.55
C ILE A 30 -2.87 11.51 9.12
N PRO A 31 -1.60 11.57 8.67
CA PRO A 31 -0.64 10.47 8.51
C PRO A 31 -0.31 9.73 9.82
N PHE A 32 -0.11 8.41 9.71
CA PHE A 32 0.23 7.52 10.80
C PHE A 32 1.66 7.01 10.67
N VAL A 33 2.42 7.02 11.77
CA VAL A 33 3.80 6.51 11.82
C VAL A 33 4.00 5.75 13.11
N THR A 34 4.62 4.57 13.04
CA THR A 34 4.92 3.75 14.21
C THR A 34 6.20 2.94 14.01
N ASP A 35 6.90 2.68 15.10
CA ASP A 35 7.96 1.68 15.25
C ASP A 35 7.57 0.57 16.24
N ASN A 36 6.32 0.60 16.75
CA ASN A 36 5.82 -0.38 17.70
C ASN A 36 5.46 -1.70 16.98
N PRO A 37 6.17 -2.81 17.25
CA PRO A 37 5.94 -4.09 16.57
C PRO A 37 4.55 -4.67 16.83
N ASP A 38 3.92 -4.38 17.98
CA ASP A 38 2.57 -4.84 18.30
C ASP A 38 1.50 -4.13 17.47
N VAL A 39 1.75 -2.88 17.07
CA VAL A 39 0.87 -2.15 16.16
C VAL A 39 1.11 -2.58 14.72
N ILE A 40 2.38 -2.74 14.32
CA ILE A 40 2.75 -3.16 12.95
C ILE A 40 2.16 -4.55 12.64
N SER A 41 2.27 -5.50 13.58
CA SER A 41 1.72 -6.85 13.44
C SER A 41 0.20 -6.89 13.26
N ARG A 42 -0.52 -5.87 13.74
CA ARG A 42 -1.97 -5.73 13.52
C ARG A 42 -2.32 -5.16 12.15
N ILE A 43 -1.36 -4.53 11.45
CA ILE A 43 -1.56 -3.90 10.13
C ILE A 43 -1.13 -4.86 9.01
N GLU A 44 0.02 -5.51 9.11
CA GLU A 44 0.67 -6.24 7.98
C GLU A 44 0.80 -7.76 8.17
N GLU A 45 0.25 -8.33 9.25
CA GLU A 45 0.43 -9.72 9.74
C GLU A 45 1.50 -9.87 10.84
N LYS A 46 1.29 -10.87 11.71
CA LYS A 46 2.06 -11.07 12.95
C LYS A 46 3.56 -11.29 12.71
N GLU A 47 3.89 -12.02 11.65
CA GLU A 47 5.28 -12.37 11.31
C GLU A 47 6.10 -11.16 10.82
N VAL A 48 5.43 -10.10 10.38
CA VAL A 48 6.05 -8.89 9.83
C VAL A 48 6.45 -7.92 10.94
N GLY A 49 5.72 -7.89 12.06
CA GLY A 49 5.96 -6.93 13.14
C GLY A 49 7.40 -6.91 13.67
N SER A 50 8.07 -8.07 13.75
CA SER A 50 9.45 -8.16 14.26
C SER A 50 10.52 -7.79 13.24
N SER A 51 10.23 -7.84 11.94
CA SER A 51 11.20 -7.57 10.86
C SER A 51 11.20 -6.11 10.39
N VAL A 52 10.19 -5.36 10.81
CA VAL A 52 10.02 -3.94 10.48
C VAL A 52 10.72 -3.04 11.50
N LYS A 53 11.42 -2.03 10.99
CA LYS A 53 12.00 -0.93 11.77
C LYS A 53 11.00 0.21 11.94
N LYS A 54 10.25 0.52 10.89
CA LYS A 54 9.29 1.64 10.90
C LYS A 54 8.20 1.43 9.85
N LEU A 55 6.98 1.81 10.19
CA LEU A 55 5.83 1.83 9.28
C LEU A 55 5.27 3.25 9.20
N TYR A 56 5.00 3.68 7.98
CA TYR A 56 4.27 4.90 7.66
C TYR A 56 3.01 4.52 6.86
N ALA A 57 1.88 5.10 7.20
CA ALA A 57 0.64 4.96 6.44
C ALA A 57 -0.01 6.32 6.22
N TYR A 58 -0.38 6.59 4.97
CA TYR A 58 -1.25 7.70 4.61
C TYR A 58 -2.47 7.15 3.86
N ILE A 59 -3.62 7.17 4.54
CA ILE A 59 -4.89 6.65 4.03
C ILE A 59 -5.79 7.84 3.75
N TYR A 60 -6.35 7.93 2.56
CA TYR A 60 -7.24 9.01 2.14
C TYR A 60 -8.51 8.44 1.55
N ASN A 61 -9.61 9.15 1.80
CA ASN A 61 -10.90 8.79 1.22
C ASN A 61 -11.24 9.77 0.12
N ASN A 62 -11.59 9.25 -1.05
CA ASN A 62 -12.15 10.07 -2.12
C ASN A 62 -13.69 10.09 -2.03
N ARG A 63 -14.21 10.65 -0.93
CA ARG A 63 -15.65 10.76 -0.66
C ARG A 63 -16.40 9.46 -1.02
N GLU A 64 -17.40 9.52 -1.91
CA GLU A 64 -18.29 8.42 -2.30
C GLU A 64 -17.65 7.33 -3.17
N ARG A 65 -16.36 7.46 -3.51
CA ARG A 65 -15.76 6.69 -4.62
C ARG A 65 -14.79 5.61 -4.19
N GLY A 66 -14.61 5.38 -2.89
CA GLY A 66 -13.64 4.43 -2.37
C GLY A 66 -12.45 5.12 -1.71
N ASP A 67 -11.56 4.31 -1.17
CA ASP A 67 -10.36 4.72 -0.46
C ASP A 67 -9.11 4.46 -1.30
N GLY A 68 -8.02 5.00 -0.81
CA GLY A 68 -6.72 4.79 -1.38
C GLY A 68 -5.67 5.16 -0.35
N GLY A 69 -4.44 4.79 -0.63
CA GLY A 69 -3.41 5.09 0.32
C GLY A 69 -2.02 4.73 -0.17
N VAL A 70 -1.11 4.97 0.76
CA VAL A 70 0.23 4.42 0.69
C VAL A 70 0.63 3.87 2.05
N ILE A 71 1.20 2.67 2.04
CA ILE A 71 1.92 2.11 3.17
C ILE A 71 3.38 1.98 2.77
N ILE A 72 4.25 2.49 3.64
CA ILE A 72 5.69 2.43 3.49
C ILE A 72 6.27 1.73 4.71
N ILE A 73 7.03 0.67 4.45
CA ILE A 73 7.61 -0.18 5.48
C ILE A 73 9.12 -0.16 5.31
N GLU A 74 9.83 0.31 6.34
CA GLU A 74 11.29 0.19 6.45
C GLU A 74 11.61 -1.13 7.14
N PHE A 75 12.25 -2.06 6.43
CA PHE A 75 12.71 -3.32 7.00
C PHE A 75 14.08 -3.17 7.68
N LYS A 76 14.36 -4.03 8.66
CA LYS A 76 15.65 -4.06 9.36
C LYS A 76 16.78 -4.56 8.47
N THR A 77 16.49 -5.53 7.61
CA THR A 77 17.47 -6.15 6.71
C THR A 77 16.91 -6.34 5.30
N LYS A 78 17.80 -6.61 4.35
CA LYS A 78 17.40 -6.93 2.97
C LYS A 78 16.68 -8.28 2.89
N ASP A 79 17.10 -9.25 3.70
CA ASP A 79 16.48 -10.58 3.75
C ASP A 79 15.04 -10.51 4.27
N ASP A 80 14.79 -9.66 5.27
CA ASP A 80 13.44 -9.39 5.78
C ASP A 80 12.52 -8.83 4.69
N LEU A 81 13.02 -7.86 3.91
CA LEU A 81 12.29 -7.28 2.79
C LEU A 81 12.01 -8.33 1.71
N ASP A 82 13.02 -9.13 1.33
CA ASP A 82 12.88 -10.15 0.29
C ASP A 82 11.90 -11.25 0.70
N ALA A 83 11.97 -11.69 1.96
CA ALA A 83 11.01 -12.63 2.53
C ALA A 83 9.58 -12.08 2.49
N TYR A 84 9.39 -10.81 2.85
CA TYR A 84 8.08 -10.16 2.76
C TYR A 84 7.58 -10.06 1.31
N LEU A 85 8.41 -9.60 0.38
CA LEU A 85 8.07 -9.50 -1.05
C LEU A 85 7.67 -10.84 -1.68
N SER A 86 8.26 -11.94 -1.21
CA SER A 86 7.94 -13.29 -1.72
C SER A 86 6.50 -13.75 -1.45
N LYS A 87 5.83 -13.11 -0.48
CA LYS A 87 4.45 -13.41 -0.06
C LYS A 87 3.40 -12.54 -0.76
N ILE A 88 3.83 -11.55 -1.54
CA ILE A 88 2.93 -10.56 -2.16
C ILE A 88 2.72 -10.92 -3.63
N PHE A 89 1.46 -10.92 -4.03
CA PHE A 89 1.06 -11.20 -5.42
C PHE A 89 0.66 -9.93 -6.15
N GLU A 90 0.55 -9.98 -7.46
CA GLU A 90 0.03 -8.86 -8.24
C GLU A 90 -1.48 -8.69 -8.00
N GLN A 91 -1.93 -7.43 -7.83
CA GLN A 91 -3.35 -7.08 -7.80
C GLN A 91 -3.59 -5.82 -8.63
N PRO A 92 -4.76 -5.70 -9.30
CA PRO A 92 -5.04 -4.57 -10.19
C PRO A 92 -5.12 -3.23 -9.45
N ASN A 93 -5.58 -3.23 -8.20
CA ASN A 93 -5.84 -2.03 -7.39
C ASN A 93 -4.62 -1.50 -6.62
N TYR A 94 -3.44 -2.12 -6.74
CA TYR A 94 -2.22 -1.59 -6.15
C TYR A 94 -0.99 -1.72 -7.03
N ARG A 95 0.06 -0.99 -6.65
CA ARG A 95 1.42 -1.15 -7.17
C ARG A 95 2.40 -1.25 -6.02
N VAL A 96 3.45 -2.03 -6.21
CA VAL A 96 4.55 -2.14 -5.26
C VAL A 96 5.82 -1.55 -5.86
N LEU A 97 6.49 -0.72 -5.08
CA LEU A 97 7.81 -0.18 -5.37
C LEU A 97 8.76 -0.47 -4.22
N VAL A 98 10.06 -0.51 -4.52
CA VAL A 98 11.13 -0.74 -3.56
C VAL A 98 12.19 0.34 -3.69
N LYS A 99 12.69 0.83 -2.57
CA LYS A 99 13.87 1.70 -2.50
C LYS A 99 14.73 1.26 -1.31
N ASP A 100 15.94 0.79 -1.53
CA ASP A 100 16.82 0.29 -0.45
C ASP A 100 16.10 -0.78 0.41
N LEU A 101 15.87 -0.52 1.70
CA LEU A 101 15.12 -1.38 2.62
C LEU A 101 13.63 -1.00 2.75
N PHE A 102 13.16 -0.07 1.92
CA PHE A 102 11.78 0.41 1.93
C PHE A 102 10.93 -0.37 0.92
N PHE A 103 9.88 -0.97 1.42
CA PHE A 103 8.72 -1.40 0.64
C PHE A 103 7.69 -0.28 0.59
N ILE A 104 7.12 -0.03 -0.58
CA ILE A 104 6.10 1.00 -0.82
C ILE A 104 4.94 0.34 -1.56
N ARG A 105 3.78 0.23 -0.91
CA ARG A 105 2.51 -0.18 -1.54
C ARG A 105 1.62 1.04 -1.71
N VAL A 106 1.30 1.39 -2.94
CA VAL A 106 0.28 2.39 -3.28
C VAL A 106 -0.97 1.67 -3.74
N TRP A 107 -2.14 2.02 -3.22
CA TRP A 107 -3.41 1.42 -3.65
C TRP A 107 -4.48 2.48 -3.92
N SER A 108 -5.45 2.09 -4.73
CA SER A 108 -6.58 2.92 -5.12
C SER A 108 -7.78 2.06 -5.45
N ASP A 109 -8.82 2.16 -4.63
CA ASP A 109 -10.11 1.49 -4.80
C ASP A 109 -11.18 2.45 -5.36
N TYR A 110 -10.76 3.37 -6.23
CA TYR A 110 -11.66 4.31 -6.89
C TYR A 110 -12.62 3.58 -7.83
N SER A 111 -13.92 3.62 -7.52
CA SER A 111 -14.98 2.97 -8.29
C SER A 111 -15.22 3.67 -9.63
N LEU A 112 -15.19 2.86 -10.70
CA LEU A 112 -15.62 3.03 -12.09
C LEU A 112 -15.31 4.36 -12.83
N HIS A 113 -14.93 4.19 -14.10
CA HIS A 113 -14.66 5.25 -15.06
C HIS A 113 -15.84 6.22 -15.16
N VAL A 114 -15.68 7.42 -14.60
CA VAL A 114 -16.55 8.56 -14.86
C VAL A 114 -15.77 9.50 -15.76
N GLU A 115 -16.31 9.78 -16.95
CA GLU A 115 -15.69 10.67 -17.91
C GLU A 115 -15.31 12.02 -17.27
N GLY A 116 -14.07 12.48 -17.54
CA GLY A 116 -13.52 13.71 -16.96
C GLY A 116 -13.05 13.59 -15.50
N LYS A 117 -13.01 12.39 -14.92
CA LYS A 117 -12.51 12.16 -13.55
C LYS A 117 -11.40 11.11 -13.53
N GLU A 118 -10.51 11.25 -12.55
CA GLU A 118 -9.39 10.34 -12.30
C GLU A 118 -9.89 8.91 -12.00
N THR A 119 -9.29 7.94 -12.67
CA THR A 119 -9.50 6.50 -12.44
C THR A 119 -8.50 5.95 -11.42
N SER A 120 -8.73 4.74 -10.90
CA SER A 120 -7.71 4.06 -10.07
C SER A 120 -6.37 3.93 -10.81
N GLU A 121 -6.39 3.61 -12.10
CA GLU A 121 -5.16 3.46 -12.89
C GLU A 121 -4.42 4.80 -13.02
N ASP A 122 -5.13 5.88 -13.31
CA ASP A 122 -4.54 7.23 -13.36
C ASP A 122 -3.91 7.61 -12.03
N HIS A 123 -4.60 7.29 -10.93
CA HIS A 123 -4.13 7.59 -9.59
C HIS A 123 -2.89 6.77 -9.22
N LEU A 124 -2.91 5.46 -9.47
CA LEU A 124 -1.76 4.58 -9.28
C LEU A 124 -0.56 5.05 -10.10
N ASN A 125 -0.76 5.45 -11.36
CA ASN A 125 0.31 5.99 -12.21
C ASN A 125 0.91 7.28 -11.66
N LYS A 126 0.10 8.18 -11.10
CA LYS A 126 0.59 9.41 -10.46
C LYS A 126 1.46 9.10 -9.24
N LEU A 127 1.01 8.18 -8.39
CA LEU A 127 1.76 7.79 -7.18
C LEU A 127 3.05 7.03 -7.53
N GLU A 128 2.97 6.08 -8.47
CA GLU A 128 4.14 5.35 -8.99
C GLU A 128 5.20 6.33 -9.52
N LYS A 129 4.78 7.32 -10.32
CA LYS A 129 5.67 8.37 -10.84
C LYS A 129 6.29 9.23 -9.74
N TYR A 130 5.52 9.57 -8.71
CA TYR A 130 6.03 10.33 -7.56
C TYR A 130 7.15 9.56 -6.85
N TYR A 131 6.93 8.30 -6.48
CA TYR A 131 7.95 7.51 -5.78
C TYR A 131 9.14 7.14 -6.66
N THR A 132 8.93 6.95 -7.95
CA THR A 132 10.03 6.73 -8.90
C THR A 132 10.95 7.95 -8.98
N LYS A 133 10.40 9.18 -8.92
CA LYS A 133 11.22 10.41 -8.83
C LYS A 133 12.04 10.48 -7.54
N LEU A 134 11.60 9.82 -6.48
CA LEU A 134 12.33 9.69 -5.22
C LEU A 134 13.34 8.52 -5.22
N GLY A 135 13.50 7.84 -6.36
CA GLY A 135 14.47 6.75 -6.55
C GLY A 135 13.93 5.36 -6.24
N ALA A 136 12.63 5.20 -5.98
CA ALA A 136 12.01 3.89 -5.87
C ALA A 136 11.89 3.22 -7.25
N LYS A 137 11.88 1.89 -7.28
CA LYS A 137 11.70 1.09 -8.49
C LYS A 137 10.47 0.22 -8.33
N LYS A 138 9.57 0.26 -9.31
CA LYS A 138 8.48 -0.71 -9.41
C LYS A 138 9.03 -2.12 -9.53
N ILE A 139 8.39 -3.05 -8.85
CA ILE A 139 8.68 -4.48 -8.97
C ILE A 139 7.52 -5.18 -9.68
N GLN A 140 7.85 -6.16 -10.52
CA GLN A 140 6.85 -7.06 -11.07
C GLN A 140 6.59 -8.17 -10.05
N LEU A 141 5.36 -8.24 -9.53
CA LEU A 141 4.95 -9.30 -8.62
C LEU A 141 4.47 -10.51 -9.42
N LYS A 142 4.46 -11.68 -8.77
CA LYS A 142 3.92 -12.89 -9.38
C LYS A 142 2.38 -12.79 -9.43
N PRO A 143 1.73 -13.29 -10.50
CA PRO A 143 0.29 -13.49 -10.49
C PRO A 143 -0.12 -14.40 -9.34
N ASN A 144 -1.33 -14.21 -8.80
CA ASN A 144 -1.90 -15.15 -7.85
C ASN A 144 -2.60 -16.28 -8.62
N ASP A 145 -1.91 -17.40 -8.81
CA ASP A 145 -2.43 -18.55 -9.56
C ASP A 145 -3.70 -19.18 -8.93
N ALA A 146 -3.95 -18.94 -7.63
CA ALA A 146 -5.17 -19.41 -6.95
C ALA A 146 -6.45 -18.69 -7.41
N ILE A 147 -6.34 -17.52 -8.04
CA ILE A 147 -7.48 -16.75 -8.58
C ILE A 147 -7.82 -17.20 -10.02
N VAL A 148 -6.87 -17.83 -10.72
CA VAL A 148 -7.05 -18.23 -12.14
C VAL A 148 -8.02 -19.42 -12.29
N THR A 149 -8.16 -20.26 -11.27
CA THR A 149 -9.00 -21.48 -11.33
C THR A 149 -10.50 -21.25 -11.25
N ASP A 150 -10.98 -20.10 -10.76
CA ASP A 150 -12.44 -19.88 -10.55
C ASP A 150 -13.18 -19.38 -11.80
N VAL A 151 -12.49 -18.92 -12.84
CA VAL A 151 -13.15 -18.35 -14.04
C VAL A 151 -13.36 -19.40 -15.14
N THR A 152 -12.59 -20.50 -15.16
CA THR A 152 -12.69 -21.51 -16.22
C THR A 152 -13.80 -22.55 -16.01
N ASP A 153 -14.22 -22.81 -14.76
CA ASP A 153 -15.26 -23.83 -14.49
C ASP A 153 -16.70 -23.30 -14.58
N SER A 154 -16.89 -21.99 -14.76
CA SER A 154 -18.23 -21.37 -14.85
C SER A 154 -18.78 -21.25 -16.29
N VAL A 155 -18.04 -21.70 -17.32
CA VAL A 155 -18.50 -21.67 -18.73
C VAL A 155 -18.82 -23.08 -19.26
N ALA A 156 -18.68 -24.11 -18.43
CA ALA A 156 -19.00 -25.50 -18.78
C ALA A 156 -20.13 -26.05 -17.90
N LYS A 157 -21.35 -25.54 -18.06
CA LYS A 157 -22.58 -26.28 -17.74
C LYS A 157 -23.78 -25.74 -18.51
#